data_AF-A0A7Y1PXW9-F1
#
_entry.id   AF-A0A7Y1PXW9-F1
#
_cell.length_a   1.000
_cell.length_b   1.000
_cell.length_c   1.000
_cell.angle_alpha   90.00
_cell.angle_beta   90.00
_cell.angle_gamma   90.00
#
_symmetry.space_group_name_H-M   'P 1'
#
loop_
_entity.id
_entity.type
_entity.pdbx_description
1 polymer ?
#
loop_
_entity_poly.entity_id
_entity_poly.type
_entity_poly.pdbx_seq_one_letter_code
_entity_poly.pdbx_strand_id
1 'polypeptide(L)'
;MGGQTYYGDTQFSLDYYRVGMSKLHRFNDRGKWVVSGAIAEDGMVQIHGDPAATYLYIGNVLARIQVDSARNKYQLVAAAQSGLPGIFLDTGGSRASWVPEMRLDSIGDIISAARKRLGYSAVTSDMSQGLMSTMDKQTYCYMRQYARQMIAFDNAHIRNAPVQYRDRLIDAHIWRHGYPYDRLLLGMRARAERTALPLGIVQFDPFQGMATVAPRREGGINVGAVLQNDQLYYPQRQRTPDEQQLLDQWKALNTTDENILRGQANEKMYQALLENDGYRIIPGGTYGGGQNGFDLVFKGPADDVYVLEVKHAKSGSTSMAKVNPDYQMEDGWVARVLSRLDANDPGAGQVVEEALRRQRLFKVIGATLPDGKLVLFKIDMSAVRA
;
A
#
# COMPACT_ATOMS: atom_id res chain seq x y z
N MET A 1 36.71 3.39 -0.89
CA MET A 1 35.43 3.96 -0.42
C MET A 1 34.61 2.82 0.15
N GLY A 2 34.74 2.61 1.46
CA GLY A 2 34.26 1.40 2.15
C GLY A 2 32.77 1.48 2.47
N GLY A 3 32.01 0.48 2.05
CA GLY A 3 30.64 0.27 2.48
C GLY A 3 30.62 0.01 3.99
N GLN A 4 29.74 0.70 4.71
CA GLN A 4 29.56 0.44 6.13
C GLN A 4 28.79 -0.87 6.31
N THR A 5 29.44 -1.83 6.95
CA THR A 5 28.86 -3.09 7.40
C THR A 5 28.14 -2.83 8.71
N TYR A 6 26.80 -2.88 8.69
CA TYR A 6 26.01 -2.93 9.92
C TYR A 6 26.24 -4.33 10.53
N TYR A 7 26.88 -4.39 11.70
CA TYR A 7 27.19 -5.65 12.36
C TYR A 7 25.90 -6.29 12.88
N GLY A 8 25.55 -7.45 12.31
CA GLY A 8 24.62 -8.37 12.95
C GLY A 8 25.26 -8.95 14.20
N ASP A 9 24.49 -9.07 15.28
CA ASP A 9 24.92 -9.85 16.43
C ASP A 9 25.20 -11.29 15.95
N THR A 10 26.45 -11.72 16.09
CA THR A 10 27.00 -13.01 15.62
C THR A 10 26.33 -14.24 16.25
N GLN A 11 25.37 -14.07 17.16
CA GLN A 11 24.70 -15.18 17.85
C GLN A 11 23.50 -15.77 17.10
N PHE A 12 23.01 -15.16 16.01
CA PHE A 12 21.79 -15.62 15.34
C PHE A 12 21.92 -15.63 13.81
N SER A 13 21.86 -16.83 13.22
CA SER A 13 21.73 -17.02 11.77
C SER A 13 20.25 -17.19 11.39
N LEU A 14 19.82 -16.46 10.36
CA LEU A 14 18.50 -16.59 9.74
C LEU A 14 18.47 -17.63 8.61
N ASP A 15 19.56 -18.39 8.41
CA ASP A 15 19.71 -19.35 7.29
C ASP A 15 18.67 -20.49 7.32
N TYR A 16 18.00 -20.69 8.46
CA TYR A 16 16.93 -21.68 8.65
C TYR A 16 15.52 -21.08 8.69
N TYR A 17 15.36 -19.77 8.41
CA TYR A 17 14.07 -19.11 8.39
C TYR A 17 13.23 -19.54 7.18
N ARG A 18 11.98 -19.93 7.42
CA ARG A 18 10.95 -20.06 6.37
C ARG A 18 9.94 -18.93 6.51
N VAL A 19 9.63 -18.26 5.39
CA VAL A 19 8.55 -17.27 5.30
C VAL A 19 7.28 -17.86 5.92
N GLY A 20 6.70 -17.18 6.92
CA GLY A 20 5.50 -17.63 7.64
C GLY A 20 5.73 -18.29 9.02
N MET A 21 6.99 -18.46 9.46
CA MET A 21 7.29 -18.87 10.83
C MET A 21 7.26 -17.66 11.78
N SER A 22 6.44 -17.73 12.85
CA SER A 22 6.32 -16.68 13.87
C SER A 22 7.24 -16.90 15.08
N LYS A 23 7.98 -18.01 15.12
CA LYS A 23 8.88 -18.37 16.22
C LYS A 23 10.31 -18.48 15.73
N LEU A 24 11.22 -17.91 16.51
CA LEU A 24 12.67 -18.07 16.33
C LEU A 24 13.14 -19.23 17.19
N HIS A 25 14.03 -20.05 16.64
CA HIS A 25 14.59 -21.19 17.33
C HIS A 25 16.10 -21.09 17.39
N ARG A 26 16.69 -21.53 18.52
CA ARG A 26 18.13 -21.72 18.69
C ARG A 26 18.42 -23.11 19.24
N PHE A 27 19.63 -23.60 19.02
CA PHE A 27 20.12 -24.75 19.75
C PHE A 27 20.43 -24.36 21.19
N ASN A 28 19.97 -25.15 22.15
CA ASN A 28 20.46 -25.07 23.52
C ASN A 28 21.76 -25.87 23.70
N ASP A 29 22.39 -25.75 24.87
CA ASP A 29 23.64 -26.44 25.23
C ASP A 29 23.56 -27.98 25.17
N ARG A 30 22.36 -28.53 24.97
CA ARG A 30 22.07 -29.97 24.83
C ARG A 30 21.78 -30.38 23.37
N GLY A 31 22.03 -29.51 22.40
CA GLY A 31 21.79 -29.78 20.99
C GLY A 31 20.31 -29.92 20.63
N LYS A 32 19.39 -29.37 21.43
CA LYS A 32 17.94 -29.34 21.13
C LYS A 32 17.50 -27.96 20.67
N TRP A 33 16.63 -27.92 19.67
CA TRP A 33 15.94 -26.69 19.28
C TRP A 33 15.00 -26.23 20.39
N VAL A 34 15.16 -24.98 20.82
CA VAL A 34 14.28 -24.30 21.76
C VAL A 34 13.82 -22.98 21.16
N VAL A 35 12.61 -22.54 21.53
CA VAL A 35 12.09 -21.23 21.10
C VAL A 35 12.87 -20.14 21.82
N SER A 36 13.43 -19.21 21.06
CA SER A 36 14.29 -18.12 21.52
C SER A 36 13.80 -16.75 21.09
N GLY A 37 12.59 -16.64 20.55
CA GLY A 37 12.04 -15.37 20.12
C GLY A 37 10.84 -15.55 19.20
N ALA A 38 10.38 -14.43 18.66
CA ALA A 38 9.25 -14.36 17.75
C ALA A 38 9.48 -13.34 16.63
N ILE A 39 8.75 -13.51 15.53
CA ILE A 39 8.64 -12.52 14.46
C ILE A 39 7.17 -12.11 14.34
N ALA A 40 6.92 -10.82 14.50
CA ALA A 40 5.60 -10.24 14.33
C ALA A 40 5.22 -10.14 12.84
N GLU A 41 3.93 -9.94 12.55
CA GLU A 41 3.42 -9.85 11.16
C GLU A 41 4.02 -8.69 10.36
N ASP A 42 4.47 -7.64 11.04
CA ASP A 42 5.16 -6.47 10.49
C ASP A 42 6.67 -6.69 10.29
N GLY A 43 7.17 -7.91 10.55
CA GLY A 43 8.58 -8.26 10.35
C GLY A 43 9.48 -7.92 11.53
N MET A 44 8.95 -7.38 12.63
CA MET A 44 9.73 -7.13 13.83
C MET A 44 10.16 -8.42 14.50
N VAL A 45 11.44 -8.50 14.81
CA VAL A 45 12.09 -9.64 15.43
C VAL A 45 12.28 -9.32 16.92
N GLN A 46 11.75 -10.17 17.79
CA GLN A 46 11.95 -10.11 19.24
C GLN A 46 12.69 -11.35 19.71
N ILE A 47 13.75 -11.17 20.49
CA ILE A 47 14.57 -12.27 21.01
C ILE A 47 14.28 -12.45 22.51
N HIS A 48 13.94 -13.67 22.93
CA HIS A 48 13.69 -13.98 24.33
C HIS A 48 14.98 -13.87 25.15
N GLY A 49 14.91 -13.18 26.28
CA GLY A 49 16.07 -12.93 27.16
C GLY A 49 16.72 -11.56 26.96
N ASP A 50 16.33 -10.83 25.91
CA ASP A 50 16.63 -9.41 25.72
C ASP A 50 15.32 -8.65 25.44
N PRO A 51 14.45 -8.46 26.46
CA PRO A 51 13.10 -7.91 26.27
C PRO A 51 13.09 -6.46 25.78
N ALA A 52 14.23 -5.77 25.87
CA ALA A 52 14.37 -4.35 25.52
C ALA A 52 14.89 -4.14 24.09
N ALA A 53 15.22 -5.20 23.35
CA ALA A 53 15.76 -5.08 22.00
C ALA A 53 14.80 -5.69 20.97
N THR A 54 14.23 -4.81 20.15
CA THR A 54 13.53 -5.17 18.92
C THR A 54 14.52 -5.05 17.75
N TYR A 55 14.42 -5.94 16.78
CA TYR A 55 15.31 -5.96 15.62
C TYR A 55 14.51 -5.98 14.31
N LEU A 56 15.13 -5.52 13.23
CA LEU A 56 14.63 -5.61 11.87
C LEU A 56 15.66 -6.27 10.96
N TYR A 57 15.20 -7.09 10.04
CA TYR A 57 16.06 -7.66 8.99
C TYR A 57 16.05 -6.76 7.75
N ILE A 58 17.15 -6.05 7.50
CA ILE A 58 17.30 -5.05 6.44
C ILE A 58 18.51 -5.41 5.58
N GLY A 59 18.30 -5.64 4.29
CA GLY A 59 19.42 -5.82 3.34
C GLY A 59 20.39 -6.95 3.70
N ASN A 60 19.89 -8.01 4.34
CA ASN A 60 20.62 -9.15 4.91
C ASN A 60 21.32 -8.91 6.26
N VAL A 61 21.02 -7.81 6.93
CA VAL A 61 21.53 -7.51 8.27
C VAL A 61 20.39 -7.49 9.26
N LEU A 62 20.58 -8.13 10.42
CA LEU A 62 19.71 -7.94 11.57
C LEU A 62 20.16 -6.69 12.33
N ALA A 63 19.36 -5.62 12.27
CA ALA A 63 19.68 -4.33 12.87
C ALA A 63 18.79 -4.06 14.09
N ARG A 64 19.40 -3.57 15.18
CA ARG A 64 18.67 -3.18 16.38
C ARG A 64 17.90 -1.88 16.14
N ILE A 65 16.65 -1.87 16.59
CA ILE A 65 15.79 -0.69 16.59
C ILE A 65 15.33 -0.37 18.01
N GLN A 66 14.95 0.89 18.21
CA GLN A 66 14.31 1.36 19.42
C GLN A 66 13.12 2.25 19.07
N VAL A 67 12.17 2.38 19.99
CA VAL A 67 11.11 3.37 19.87
C VAL A 67 11.63 4.69 20.41
N ASP A 68 11.60 5.71 19.56
CA ASP A 68 11.70 7.10 19.99
C ASP A 68 10.33 7.51 20.53
N SER A 69 10.23 7.72 21.85
CA SER A 69 8.97 8.05 22.52
C SER A 69 8.48 9.47 22.22
N ALA A 70 9.37 10.39 21.83
CA ALA A 70 8.99 11.76 21.50
C ALA A 70 8.28 11.85 20.14
N ARG A 71 8.77 11.09 19.15
CA ARG A 71 8.18 11.01 17.80
C ARG A 71 7.20 9.85 17.64
N ASN A 72 7.18 8.93 18.60
CA ASN A 72 6.45 7.65 18.54
C ASN A 72 6.77 6.88 17.25
N LYS A 73 8.07 6.79 16.91
CA LYS A 73 8.58 6.12 15.72
C LYS A 73 9.72 5.19 16.06
N TYR A 74 9.87 4.14 15.25
CA TYR A 74 11.04 3.29 15.31
C TYR A 74 12.25 3.99 14.69
N GLN A 75 13.41 3.81 15.31
CA GLN A 75 14.68 4.34 14.86
C GLN A 75 15.72 3.23 14.87
N LEU A 76 16.54 3.14 13.81
CA LEU A 76 17.76 2.35 13.82
C LEU A 76 18.77 2.98 14.78
N VAL A 77 19.22 2.18 15.74
CA VAL A 77 20.23 2.60 16.71
C VAL A 77 21.59 2.58 16.01
N ALA A 78 22.20 3.75 15.85
CA ALA A 78 23.56 3.85 15.35
C ALA A 78 24.52 3.19 16.36
N ALA A 79 25.59 2.54 15.88
CA ALA A 79 26.63 2.05 16.77
C ALA A 79 27.16 3.23 17.61
N ALA A 80 27.28 3.05 18.94
CA ALA A 80 27.56 4.11 19.91
C ALA A 80 28.80 4.97 19.59
N GLN A 81 29.71 4.49 18.73
CA GLN A 81 30.95 5.15 18.34
C GLN A 81 30.88 5.88 16.99
N SER A 82 29.75 5.82 16.27
CA SER A 82 29.67 6.31 14.88
C SER A 82 29.42 7.82 14.77
N GLY A 83 28.85 8.46 15.80
CA GLY A 83 28.45 9.87 15.75
C GLY A 83 27.39 10.19 14.68
N LEU A 84 26.84 9.18 14.00
CA LEU A 84 25.84 9.34 12.96
C LEU A 84 24.45 9.53 13.57
N PRO A 85 23.59 10.37 12.97
CA PRO A 85 22.20 10.48 13.38
C PRO A 85 21.49 9.14 13.16
N GLY A 86 20.66 8.72 14.11
CA GLY A 86 19.86 7.51 13.94
C GLY A 86 18.81 7.68 12.84
N ILE A 87 18.49 6.60 12.14
CA ILE A 87 17.59 6.62 10.98
C ILE A 87 16.18 6.26 11.45
N PHE A 88 15.25 7.21 11.37
CA PHE A 88 13.84 6.94 11.63
C PHE A 88 13.24 6.09 10.51
N LEU A 89 12.29 5.24 10.87
CA LEU A 89 11.73 4.24 9.99
C LEU A 89 10.23 4.44 9.81
N ASP A 90 9.77 4.15 8.60
CA ASP A 90 8.38 3.92 8.27
C ASP A 90 8.18 2.47 7.83
N THR A 91 6.93 2.02 7.89
CA THR A 91 6.53 0.78 7.21
C THR A 91 6.83 0.87 5.71
N GLY A 92 7.22 -0.24 5.10
CA GLY A 92 7.48 -0.33 3.67
C GLY A 92 6.21 -0.58 2.86
N GLY A 93 6.36 -0.74 1.55
CA GLY A 93 5.28 -1.10 0.64
C GLY A 93 4.95 -2.58 0.61
N SER A 94 5.96 -3.43 0.83
CA SER A 94 5.78 -4.87 0.87
C SER A 94 5.50 -5.38 2.29
N ARG A 95 4.86 -6.54 2.40
CA ARG A 95 4.61 -7.20 3.69
C ARG A 95 5.91 -7.31 4.51
N ALA A 96 5.83 -6.98 5.80
CA ALA A 96 6.95 -7.07 6.74
C ALA A 96 8.20 -6.28 6.31
N SER A 97 8.02 -5.20 5.56
CA SER A 97 9.09 -4.31 5.11
C SER A 97 9.07 -2.99 5.86
N TRP A 98 10.23 -2.36 5.91
CA TRP A 98 10.47 -1.05 6.53
C TRP A 98 11.39 -0.25 5.62
N VAL A 99 11.26 1.06 5.63
CA VAL A 99 12.09 2.00 4.86
C VAL A 99 12.50 3.18 5.73
N PRO A 100 13.60 3.88 5.40
CA PRO A 100 13.91 5.16 6.03
C PRO A 100 12.74 6.15 5.86
N GLU A 101 12.51 6.95 6.90
CA GLU A 101 11.68 8.15 6.83
C GLU A 101 12.29 9.14 5.81
N MET A 102 11.44 9.93 5.15
CA MET A 102 11.95 11.07 4.39
C MET A 102 12.69 12.05 5.33
N ARG A 103 13.70 12.76 4.83
CA ARG A 103 14.46 13.77 5.59
C ARG A 103 13.65 15.04 5.85
N LEU A 104 12.65 14.95 6.73
CA LEU A 104 11.65 15.98 6.98
C LEU A 104 12.24 17.33 7.40
N ASP A 105 13.37 17.31 8.11
CA ASP A 105 14.16 18.47 8.52
C ASP A 105 14.78 19.24 7.34
N SER A 106 14.92 18.60 6.18
CA SER A 106 15.69 19.09 5.03
C SER A 106 14.83 19.35 3.79
N ILE A 107 13.50 19.18 3.87
CA ILE A 107 12.60 19.23 2.70
C ILE A 107 11.42 20.21 2.86
N GLY A 108 11.63 21.30 3.60
CA GLY A 108 10.60 22.30 3.89
C GLY A 108 9.85 22.84 2.66
N ASP A 109 10.53 22.99 1.52
CA ASP A 109 9.92 23.41 0.26
C ASP A 109 8.95 22.37 -0.31
N ILE A 110 9.30 21.08 -0.23
CA ILE A 110 8.44 19.98 -0.68
C ILE A 110 7.20 19.93 0.22
N ILE A 111 7.39 20.05 1.53
CA ILE A 111 6.33 20.08 2.53
C ILE A 111 5.36 21.23 2.24
N SER A 112 5.89 22.43 2.03
CA SER A 112 5.10 23.62 1.75
C SER A 112 4.29 23.48 0.46
N ALA A 113 4.91 22.94 -0.61
CA ALA A 113 4.21 22.68 -1.86
C ALA A 113 3.11 21.61 -1.69
N ALA A 114 3.39 20.52 -0.97
CA ALA A 114 2.41 19.48 -0.68
C ALA A 114 1.23 20.00 0.13
N ARG A 115 1.48 20.78 1.20
CA ARG A 115 0.45 21.46 2.00
C ARG A 115 -0.40 22.37 1.12
N LYS A 116 0.21 23.22 0.31
CA LYS A 116 -0.51 24.10 -0.64
C LYS A 116 -1.40 23.31 -1.58
N ARG A 117 -0.91 22.19 -2.13
CA ARG A 117 -1.71 21.32 -3.01
C ARG A 117 -2.92 20.71 -2.28
N LEU A 118 -2.78 20.34 -1.02
CA LEU A 118 -3.86 19.75 -0.22
C LEU A 118 -4.77 20.80 0.43
N GLY A 119 -4.49 22.09 0.28
CA GLY A 119 -5.26 23.18 0.90
C GLY A 119 -4.87 23.48 2.36
N TYR A 120 -3.72 22.97 2.83
CA TYR A 120 -3.21 23.13 4.19
C TYR A 120 -2.17 24.26 4.31
N SER A 121 -2.27 25.31 3.49
CA SER A 121 -1.29 26.40 3.44
C SER A 121 -1.09 27.15 4.77
N ALA A 122 -2.05 27.09 5.69
CA ALA A 122 -1.96 27.70 7.02
C ALA A 122 -1.19 26.84 8.04
N VAL A 123 -0.88 25.58 7.72
CA VAL A 123 -0.18 24.67 8.62
C VAL A 123 1.33 24.94 8.58
N THR A 124 1.91 25.27 9.74
CA THR A 124 3.32 25.62 9.91
C THR A 124 4.08 24.70 10.87
N SER A 125 3.43 23.67 11.40
CA SER A 125 4.05 22.65 12.26
C SER A 125 5.28 22.02 11.61
N ASP A 126 6.28 21.67 12.43
CA ASP A 126 7.44 20.90 11.99
C ASP A 126 7.10 19.40 12.03
N MET A 127 7.05 18.76 10.86
CA MET A 127 6.73 17.33 10.76
C MET A 127 7.88 16.42 11.24
N SER A 128 9.09 16.97 11.42
CA SER A 128 10.22 16.23 11.99
C SER A 128 10.12 16.10 13.52
N GLN A 129 9.19 16.79 14.17
CA GLN A 129 9.10 16.85 15.63
C GLN A 129 7.74 16.36 16.13
N GLY A 130 7.76 15.61 17.25
CA GLY A 130 6.55 15.19 17.95
C GLY A 130 5.62 14.30 17.12
N LEU A 131 4.35 14.23 17.57
CA LEU A 131 3.29 13.54 16.86
C LEU A 131 2.73 14.41 15.72
N MET A 132 2.69 13.86 14.50
CA MET A 132 2.09 14.53 13.37
C MET A 132 0.58 14.76 13.57
N SER A 133 0.12 15.96 13.25
CA SER A 133 -1.30 16.28 13.14
C SER A 133 -1.96 15.49 12.00
N THR A 134 -3.30 15.46 11.93
CA THR A 134 -4.01 14.80 10.81
C THR A 134 -3.62 15.39 9.45
N MET A 135 -3.51 16.71 9.36
CA MET A 135 -3.10 17.40 8.13
C MET A 135 -1.65 17.09 7.75
N ASP A 136 -0.76 16.98 8.74
CA ASP A 136 0.64 16.59 8.52
C ASP A 136 0.76 15.14 8.07
N LYS A 137 -0.01 14.22 8.67
CA LYS A 137 -0.07 12.82 8.22
C LYS A 137 -0.54 12.71 6.77
N GLN A 138 -1.59 13.44 6.40
CA GLN A 138 -2.09 13.48 5.03
C GLN A 138 -1.07 14.08 4.06
N THR A 139 -0.38 15.15 4.47
CA THR A 139 0.72 15.76 3.70
C THR A 139 1.87 14.79 3.51
N TYR A 140 2.28 14.13 4.59
CA TYR A 140 3.37 13.15 4.59
C TYR A 140 3.04 11.95 3.70
N CYS A 141 1.85 11.39 3.82
CA CYS A 141 1.38 10.30 3.00
C CYS A 141 1.38 10.67 1.51
N TYR A 142 0.87 11.85 1.15
CA TYR A 142 0.88 12.34 -0.23
C TYR A 142 2.31 12.46 -0.80
N MET A 143 3.24 13.05 -0.05
CA MET A 143 4.65 13.14 -0.44
C MET A 143 5.28 11.77 -0.64
N ARG A 144 5.11 10.88 0.34
CA ARG A 144 5.71 9.54 0.31
C ARG A 144 5.16 8.70 -0.83
N GLN A 145 3.84 8.69 -1.05
CA GLN A 145 3.23 7.97 -2.17
C GLN A 145 3.74 8.50 -3.51
N TYR A 146 3.82 9.83 -3.68
CA TYR A 146 4.31 10.37 -4.95
C TYR A 146 5.79 10.05 -5.18
N ALA A 147 6.62 10.11 -4.12
CA ALA A 147 8.03 9.72 -4.19
C ALA A 147 8.20 8.25 -4.58
N ARG A 148 7.40 7.34 -3.98
CA ARG A 148 7.39 5.90 -4.30
C ARG A 148 6.98 5.65 -5.75
N GLN A 149 5.95 6.34 -6.24
CA GLN A 149 5.53 6.27 -7.63
C GLN A 149 6.65 6.73 -8.57
N MET A 150 7.33 7.83 -8.27
CA MET A 150 8.45 8.33 -9.09
C MET A 150 9.57 7.30 -9.18
N ILE A 151 9.96 6.70 -8.06
CA ILE A 151 10.95 5.60 -8.04
C ILE A 151 10.52 4.47 -9.00
N ALA A 152 9.25 4.06 -8.91
CA ALA A 152 8.73 2.98 -9.74
C ALA A 152 8.67 3.35 -11.23
N PHE A 153 8.43 4.62 -11.55
CA PHE A 153 8.36 5.13 -12.92
C PHE A 153 9.74 5.33 -13.56
N ASP A 154 10.67 5.91 -12.82
CA ASP A 154 11.99 6.30 -13.31
C ASP A 154 12.93 5.08 -13.46
N ASN A 155 12.72 4.05 -12.66
CA ASN A 155 13.52 2.83 -12.73
C ASN A 155 12.85 1.79 -13.66
N ALA A 156 13.43 1.57 -14.85
CA ALA A 156 12.89 0.64 -15.84
C ALA A 156 12.78 -0.81 -15.33
N HIS A 157 13.70 -1.25 -14.46
CA HIS A 157 13.63 -2.59 -13.87
C HIS A 157 12.42 -2.72 -12.92
N ILE A 158 12.13 -1.68 -12.13
CA ILE A 158 10.96 -1.65 -11.24
C ILE A 158 9.67 -1.51 -12.06
N ARG A 159 9.64 -0.59 -13.02
CA ARG A 159 8.47 -0.30 -13.86
C ARG A 159 7.95 -1.52 -14.62
N ASN A 160 8.88 -2.35 -15.10
CA ASN A 160 8.57 -3.53 -15.90
C ASN A 160 8.47 -4.82 -15.07
N ALA A 161 8.69 -4.74 -13.74
CA ALA A 161 8.56 -5.89 -12.87
C ALA A 161 7.08 -6.29 -12.69
N PRO A 162 6.81 -7.57 -12.42
CA PRO A 162 5.49 -8.03 -12.00
C PRO A 162 5.00 -7.25 -10.77
N VAL A 163 3.71 -6.90 -10.73
CA VAL A 163 3.14 -6.02 -9.67
C VAL A 163 3.45 -6.50 -8.25
N GLN A 164 3.43 -7.80 -8.02
CA GLN A 164 3.69 -8.42 -6.71
C GLN A 164 5.13 -8.20 -6.21
N TYR A 165 6.07 -7.87 -7.09
CA TYR A 165 7.46 -7.59 -6.72
C TYR A 165 7.78 -6.09 -6.67
N ARG A 166 6.93 -5.22 -7.25
CA ARG A 166 7.22 -3.80 -7.39
C ARG A 166 7.47 -3.12 -6.04
N ASP A 167 6.62 -3.35 -5.05
CA ASP A 167 6.76 -2.71 -3.74
C ASP A 167 8.08 -3.08 -3.04
N ARG A 168 8.48 -4.36 -3.11
CA ARG A 168 9.76 -4.82 -2.57
C ARG A 168 10.94 -4.16 -3.28
N LEU A 169 10.86 -3.99 -4.59
CA LEU A 169 11.92 -3.35 -5.38
C LEU A 169 12.00 -1.84 -5.09
N ILE A 170 10.86 -1.17 -4.88
CA ILE A 170 10.82 0.24 -4.44
C ILE A 170 11.45 0.39 -3.06
N ASP A 171 11.08 -0.46 -2.10
CA ASP A 171 11.63 -0.40 -0.74
C ASP A 171 13.16 -0.62 -0.75
N ALA A 172 13.63 -1.61 -1.53
CA ALA A 172 15.06 -1.83 -1.72
C ALA A 172 15.77 -0.65 -2.40
N HIS A 173 15.10 0.05 -3.32
CA HIS A 173 15.64 1.26 -3.92
C HIS A 173 15.78 2.38 -2.90
N ILE A 174 14.78 2.61 -2.05
CA ILE A 174 14.82 3.66 -1.01
C ILE A 174 16.00 3.41 -0.06
N TRP A 175 16.24 2.16 0.36
CA TRP A 175 17.40 1.84 1.20
C TRP A 175 18.74 2.14 0.54
N ARG A 176 18.86 1.88 -0.77
CA ARG A 176 20.13 2.03 -1.49
C ARG A 176 20.40 3.45 -1.97
N HIS A 177 19.36 4.18 -2.33
CA HIS A 177 19.45 5.43 -3.08
C HIS A 177 18.70 6.60 -2.41
N GLY A 178 17.87 6.34 -1.41
CA GLY A 178 16.99 7.34 -0.81
C GLY A 178 15.76 7.65 -1.66
N TYR A 179 15.04 8.71 -1.28
CA TYR A 179 13.90 9.23 -2.03
C TYR A 179 14.35 10.24 -3.09
N PRO A 180 13.61 10.38 -4.21
CA PRO A 180 13.95 11.29 -5.31
C PRO A 180 13.54 12.75 -4.99
N TYR A 181 14.20 13.39 -4.03
CA TYR A 181 13.80 14.71 -3.51
C TYR A 181 13.67 15.80 -4.57
N ASP A 182 14.63 15.90 -5.50
CA ASP A 182 14.62 16.95 -6.54
C ASP A 182 13.42 16.80 -7.48
N ARG A 183 13.14 15.55 -7.92
CA ARG A 183 11.99 15.26 -8.79
C ARG A 183 10.68 15.45 -8.05
N LEU A 184 10.63 15.04 -6.78
CA LEU A 184 9.48 15.22 -5.92
C LEU A 184 9.15 16.71 -5.75
N LEU A 185 10.15 17.56 -5.54
CA LEU A 185 9.96 19.01 -5.46
C LEU A 185 9.36 19.57 -6.75
N LEU A 186 9.89 19.17 -7.92
CA LEU A 186 9.38 19.60 -9.22
C LEU A 186 7.91 19.19 -9.42
N GLY A 187 7.57 17.93 -9.14
CA GLY A 187 6.20 17.43 -9.23
C GLY A 187 5.27 18.14 -8.24
N MET A 188 5.70 18.32 -6.99
CA MET A 188 4.89 18.98 -5.97
C MET A 188 4.63 20.45 -6.29
N ARG A 189 5.64 21.21 -6.75
CA ARG A 189 5.46 22.61 -7.15
C ARG A 189 4.48 22.74 -8.31
N ALA A 190 4.68 21.97 -9.37
CA ALA A 190 3.77 22.00 -10.53
C ALA A 190 2.32 21.68 -10.12
N ARG A 191 2.13 20.68 -9.27
CA ARG A 191 0.81 20.32 -8.71
C ARG A 191 0.22 21.45 -7.85
N ALA A 192 1.02 22.05 -6.97
CA ALA A 192 0.60 23.11 -6.08
C ALA A 192 0.23 24.41 -6.82
N GLU A 193 0.91 24.67 -7.93
CA GLU A 193 0.69 25.84 -8.81
C GLU A 193 -0.35 25.57 -9.90
N ARG A 194 -0.81 24.32 -10.03
CA ARG A 194 -1.75 23.87 -11.07
C ARG A 194 -1.21 24.13 -12.48
N THR A 195 0.10 23.97 -12.66
CA THR A 195 0.78 24.07 -13.95
C THR A 195 1.00 22.67 -14.54
N ALA A 196 1.37 22.63 -15.83
CA ALA A 196 1.74 21.38 -16.48
C ALA A 196 2.95 20.73 -15.78
N LEU A 197 2.95 19.40 -15.68
CA LEU A 197 4.07 18.68 -15.10
C LEU A 197 5.31 18.82 -16.00
N PRO A 198 6.50 19.05 -15.42
CA PRO A 198 7.74 19.07 -16.17
C PRO A 198 8.01 17.74 -16.88
N LEU A 199 8.78 17.78 -17.98
CA LEU A 199 9.13 16.59 -18.74
C LEU A 199 9.78 15.52 -17.84
N GLY A 200 9.28 14.28 -17.94
CA GLY A 200 9.76 13.15 -17.15
C GLY A 200 9.13 13.04 -15.76
N ILE A 201 8.36 14.03 -15.30
CA ILE A 201 7.61 13.92 -14.04
C ILE A 201 6.27 13.23 -14.30
N VAL A 202 6.07 12.08 -13.65
CA VAL A 202 4.83 11.30 -13.79
C VAL A 202 3.65 11.98 -13.11
N GLN A 203 2.45 11.87 -13.69
CA GLN A 203 1.23 12.32 -13.04
C GLN A 203 0.94 11.48 -11.80
N PHE A 204 0.64 12.15 -10.68
CA PHE A 204 0.38 11.47 -9.43
C PHE A 204 -0.80 10.49 -9.53
N ASP A 205 -0.54 9.24 -9.16
CA ASP A 205 -1.49 8.14 -9.02
C ASP A 205 -1.23 7.49 -7.64
N PRO A 206 -2.11 7.70 -6.65
CA PRO A 206 -1.97 7.09 -5.32
C PRO A 206 -1.78 5.58 -5.34
N PHE A 207 -2.42 4.85 -6.25
CA PHE A 207 -2.28 3.39 -6.30
C PHE A 207 -0.87 2.96 -6.68
N GLN A 208 -0.16 3.76 -7.48
CA GLN A 208 1.25 3.48 -7.82
C GLN A 208 2.22 3.77 -6.65
N GLY A 209 1.80 4.60 -5.70
CA GLY A 209 2.60 4.98 -4.53
C GLY A 209 2.28 4.24 -3.23
N MET A 210 1.05 3.76 -3.08
CA MET A 210 0.60 3.07 -1.86
C MET A 210 1.20 1.67 -1.73
N ALA A 211 1.24 1.18 -0.50
CA ALA A 211 1.62 -0.18 -0.16
C ALA A 211 0.53 -1.19 -0.54
N THR A 212 0.90 -2.46 -0.68
CA THR A 212 -0.03 -3.53 -1.05
C THR A 212 -0.40 -4.38 0.17
N VAL A 213 -1.69 -4.64 0.35
CA VAL A 213 -2.22 -5.47 1.43
C VAL A 213 -2.19 -6.94 1.02
N ALA A 214 -1.59 -7.80 1.85
CA ALA A 214 -1.66 -9.24 1.66
C ALA A 214 -2.85 -9.80 2.46
N PRO A 215 -3.86 -10.42 1.83
CA PRO A 215 -4.93 -11.12 2.54
C PRO A 215 -4.40 -12.31 3.34
N ARG A 216 -5.19 -12.76 4.32
CA ARG A 216 -4.92 -14.01 5.06
C ARG A 216 -5.15 -15.22 4.15
N ARG A 217 -4.64 -16.39 4.56
CA ARG A 217 -4.72 -17.67 3.80
C ARG A 217 -6.15 -18.08 3.46
N GLU A 218 -7.11 -17.69 4.29
CA GLU A 218 -8.53 -17.92 4.10
C GLU A 218 -9.24 -16.86 3.23
N GLY A 219 -8.50 -15.92 2.65
CA GLY A 219 -9.02 -14.80 1.87
C GLY A 219 -9.53 -13.61 2.70
N GLY A 220 -9.36 -13.66 4.03
CA GLY A 220 -9.82 -12.63 4.97
C GLY A 220 -8.93 -11.39 4.99
N ILE A 221 -9.55 -10.22 5.15
CA ILE A 221 -8.89 -8.91 5.20
C ILE A 221 -9.43 -8.11 6.39
N ASN A 222 -8.53 -7.64 7.26
CA ASN A 222 -8.86 -6.75 8.37
C ASN A 222 -8.75 -5.28 7.91
N VAL A 223 -9.89 -4.69 7.54
CA VAL A 223 -9.97 -3.30 7.07
C VAL A 223 -9.62 -2.32 8.19
N GLY A 224 -9.93 -2.65 9.44
CA GLY A 224 -9.51 -1.88 10.61
C GLY A 224 -7.99 -1.71 10.68
N ALA A 225 -7.23 -2.79 10.45
CA ALA A 225 -5.77 -2.74 10.42
C ALA A 225 -5.24 -1.94 9.22
N VAL A 226 -5.89 -2.07 8.06
CA VAL A 226 -5.56 -1.24 6.87
C VAL A 226 -5.68 0.24 7.20
N LEU A 227 -6.74 0.66 7.89
CA LEU A 227 -6.98 2.06 8.26
C LEU A 227 -5.98 2.63 9.28
N GLN A 228 -5.29 1.79 10.05
CA GLN A 228 -4.25 2.24 10.98
C GLN A 228 -2.95 2.64 10.27
N ASN A 229 -2.79 2.27 9.00
CA ASN A 229 -1.60 2.57 8.23
C ASN A 229 -1.96 3.34 6.96
N ASP A 230 -1.64 4.63 6.94
CA ASP A 230 -1.90 5.54 5.82
C ASP A 230 -1.18 5.17 4.52
N GLN A 231 -0.20 4.25 4.55
CA GLN A 231 0.41 3.68 3.35
C GLN A 231 -0.54 2.77 2.59
N LEU A 232 -1.49 2.11 3.29
CA LEU A 232 -2.19 0.94 2.76
C LEU A 232 -3.50 1.30 2.05
N TYR A 233 -4.00 2.52 2.22
CA TYR A 233 -5.28 2.91 1.64
C TYR A 233 -5.19 4.22 0.88
N TYR A 234 -6.15 4.37 -0.03
CA TYR A 234 -6.26 5.51 -0.92
C TYR A 234 -6.50 6.80 -0.12
N PRO A 235 -5.82 7.92 -0.45
CA PRO A 235 -5.91 9.15 0.32
C PRO A 235 -7.34 9.59 0.58
N GLN A 236 -7.64 9.89 1.85
CA GLN A 236 -8.92 10.45 2.23
C GLN A 236 -9.02 11.89 1.73
N ARG A 237 -10.16 12.22 1.11
CA ARG A 237 -10.51 13.58 0.73
C ARG A 237 -11.97 13.88 1.06
N GLN A 238 -12.31 15.16 1.00
CA GLN A 238 -13.71 15.57 1.08
C GLN A 238 -14.46 15.04 -0.16
N ARG A 239 -15.69 14.59 0.06
CA ARG A 239 -16.57 14.19 -1.03
C ARG A 239 -17.01 15.40 -1.82
N THR A 240 -17.16 15.22 -3.12
CA THR A 240 -17.84 16.20 -3.98
C THR A 240 -19.37 16.15 -3.71
N PRO A 241 -20.14 17.17 -4.11
CA PRO A 241 -21.59 17.19 -3.90
C PRO A 241 -22.33 15.99 -4.54
N ASP A 242 -21.91 15.55 -5.73
CA ASP A 242 -22.44 14.37 -6.43
C ASP A 242 -22.13 13.06 -5.69
N GLU A 243 -20.91 12.90 -5.16
CA GLU A 243 -20.54 11.75 -4.33
C GLU A 243 -21.35 11.71 -3.02
N GLN A 244 -21.65 12.89 -2.45
CA GLN A 244 -22.48 12.97 -1.26
C GLN A 244 -23.93 12.54 -1.57
N GLN A 245 -24.47 12.95 -2.71
CA GLN A 245 -25.80 12.52 -3.14
C GLN A 245 -25.88 10.99 -3.33
N LEU A 246 -24.86 10.37 -3.93
CA LEU A 246 -24.79 8.92 -4.07
C LEU A 246 -24.72 8.20 -2.72
N LEU A 247 -23.98 8.76 -1.76
CA LEU A 247 -23.94 8.25 -0.39
C LEU A 247 -25.32 8.31 0.27
N ASP A 248 -26.04 9.42 0.11
CA ASP A 248 -27.37 9.58 0.70
C ASP A 248 -28.38 8.59 0.10
N GLN A 249 -28.30 8.34 -1.22
CA GLN A 249 -29.06 7.29 -1.89
C GLN A 249 -28.73 5.90 -1.33
N TRP A 250 -27.44 5.57 -1.20
CA TRP A 250 -27.02 4.28 -0.65
C TRP A 250 -27.49 4.07 0.80
N LYS A 251 -27.49 5.14 1.62
CA LYS A 251 -27.97 5.10 3.01
C LYS A 251 -29.48 4.89 3.11
N ALA A 252 -30.25 5.35 2.13
CA ALA A 252 -31.69 5.19 2.10
C ALA A 252 -32.15 3.74 1.81
N LEU A 253 -31.28 2.91 1.25
CA LEU A 253 -31.60 1.53 0.87
C LEU A 253 -31.53 0.55 2.06
N ASN A 254 -32.53 -0.30 2.19
CA ASN A 254 -32.61 -1.32 3.24
C ASN A 254 -31.63 -2.48 2.96
N THR A 255 -30.93 -2.97 4.00
CA THR A 255 -30.00 -4.10 3.91
C THR A 255 -30.67 -5.45 3.66
N THR A 256 -31.96 -5.60 3.97
CA THR A 256 -32.65 -6.91 3.92
C THR A 256 -33.34 -7.14 2.57
N ASP A 257 -34.12 -6.16 2.10
CA ASP A 257 -34.99 -6.32 0.93
C ASP A 257 -34.38 -5.75 -0.37
N GLU A 258 -33.39 -4.86 -0.25
CA GLU A 258 -32.82 -4.11 -1.39
C GLU A 258 -31.33 -4.38 -1.59
N ASN A 259 -30.85 -5.56 -1.17
CA ASN A 259 -29.41 -5.87 -1.18
C ASN A 259 -28.75 -5.73 -2.58
N ILE A 260 -29.47 -6.10 -3.65
CA ILE A 260 -28.98 -5.94 -5.04
C ILE A 260 -28.83 -4.46 -5.39
N LEU A 261 -29.88 -3.66 -5.14
CA LEU A 261 -29.85 -2.21 -5.39
C LEU A 261 -28.77 -1.52 -4.56
N ARG A 262 -28.56 -1.98 -3.32
CA ARG A 262 -27.52 -1.47 -2.43
C ARG A 262 -26.12 -1.84 -2.89
N GLY A 263 -25.94 -3.00 -3.53
CA GLY A 263 -24.71 -3.38 -4.23
C GLY A 263 -24.41 -2.44 -5.39
N GLN A 264 -25.38 -2.25 -6.29
CA GLN A 264 -25.26 -1.36 -7.45
C GLN A 264 -25.00 0.10 -7.06
N ALA A 265 -25.69 0.61 -6.02
CA ALA A 265 -25.43 1.94 -5.48
C ALA A 265 -24.02 2.07 -4.89
N ASN A 266 -23.49 0.98 -4.31
CA ASN A 266 -22.13 0.96 -3.79
C ASN A 266 -21.09 1.08 -4.91
N GLU A 267 -21.25 0.31 -5.98
CA GLU A 267 -20.39 0.38 -7.17
C GLU A 267 -20.38 1.79 -7.78
N LYS A 268 -21.55 2.42 -7.90
CA LYS A 268 -21.66 3.81 -8.39
C LYS A 268 -20.89 4.81 -7.53
N MET A 269 -20.88 4.66 -6.21
CA MET A 269 -20.07 5.51 -5.33
C MET A 269 -18.57 5.39 -5.64
N TYR A 270 -18.06 4.17 -5.89
CA TYR A 270 -16.66 3.98 -6.27
C TYR A 270 -16.36 4.50 -7.67
N GLN A 271 -17.29 4.30 -8.62
CA GLN A 271 -17.15 4.82 -9.97
C GLN A 271 -17.01 6.35 -9.95
N ALA A 272 -17.92 7.05 -9.28
CA ALA A 272 -17.89 8.51 -9.18
C ALA A 272 -16.62 9.01 -8.48
N LEU A 273 -16.21 8.36 -7.38
CA LEU A 273 -14.96 8.69 -6.70
C LEU A 273 -13.75 8.62 -7.63
N LEU A 274 -13.63 7.51 -8.38
CA LEU A 274 -12.52 7.28 -9.31
C LEU A 274 -12.56 8.26 -10.49
N GLU A 275 -13.72 8.50 -11.09
CA GLU A 275 -13.88 9.46 -12.20
C GLU A 275 -13.53 10.89 -11.75
N ASN A 276 -14.01 11.33 -10.58
CA ASN A 276 -13.70 12.64 -10.01
C ASN A 276 -12.21 12.80 -9.68
N ASP A 277 -11.51 11.69 -9.42
CA ASP A 277 -10.05 11.66 -9.22
C ASP A 277 -9.25 11.52 -10.52
N GLY A 278 -9.92 11.48 -11.67
CA GLY A 278 -9.30 11.45 -12.99
C GLY A 278 -8.92 10.05 -13.49
N TYR A 279 -9.47 9.00 -12.89
CA TYR A 279 -9.39 7.66 -13.45
C TYR A 279 -10.41 7.49 -14.57
N ARG A 280 -10.05 6.68 -15.57
CA ARG A 280 -10.93 6.36 -16.68
C ARG A 280 -11.51 4.97 -16.49
N ILE A 281 -12.82 4.90 -16.28
CA ILE A 281 -13.57 3.65 -16.24
C ILE A 281 -13.58 3.04 -17.65
N ILE A 282 -13.34 1.73 -17.73
CA ILE A 282 -13.42 0.97 -18.97
C ILE A 282 -14.74 0.20 -18.94
N PRO A 283 -15.67 0.50 -19.87
CA PRO A 283 -16.93 -0.24 -19.95
C PRO A 283 -16.71 -1.73 -20.25
N GLY A 284 -17.58 -2.57 -19.69
CA GLY A 284 -17.47 -4.03 -19.79
C GLY A 284 -16.97 -4.65 -18.49
N GLY A 285 -16.51 -5.90 -18.55
CA GLY A 285 -15.97 -6.58 -17.36
C GLY A 285 -16.99 -7.40 -16.58
N THR A 286 -18.28 -7.21 -16.85
CA THR A 286 -19.38 -7.92 -16.19
C THR A 286 -20.12 -8.83 -17.19
N TYR A 287 -20.17 -10.13 -16.91
CA TYR A 287 -20.72 -11.15 -17.80
C TYR A 287 -21.88 -11.92 -17.15
N GLY A 288 -22.74 -12.50 -17.99
CA GLY A 288 -23.85 -13.33 -17.52
C GLY A 288 -24.86 -12.59 -16.63
N GLY A 289 -25.17 -11.33 -16.96
CA GLY A 289 -26.21 -10.54 -16.28
C GLY A 289 -25.83 -9.99 -14.90
N GLY A 290 -24.55 -9.77 -14.62
CA GLY A 290 -24.10 -9.18 -13.35
C GLY A 290 -23.47 -10.16 -12.36
N GLN A 291 -23.56 -11.47 -12.62
CA GLN A 291 -23.15 -12.49 -11.64
C GLN A 291 -21.71 -12.99 -11.81
N ASN A 292 -21.09 -12.75 -12.96
CA ASN A 292 -19.75 -13.22 -13.27
C ASN A 292 -18.92 -12.07 -13.85
N GLY A 293 -18.08 -11.40 -13.06
CA GLY A 293 -17.35 -10.26 -13.58
C GLY A 293 -16.48 -9.56 -12.57
N PHE A 294 -15.89 -8.46 -13.02
CA PHE A 294 -15.27 -7.44 -12.19
C PHE A 294 -16.31 -6.35 -11.90
N ASP A 295 -16.30 -5.79 -10.69
CA ASP A 295 -17.22 -4.71 -10.34
C ASP A 295 -16.86 -3.43 -11.09
N LEU A 296 -15.57 -3.08 -11.16
CA LEU A 296 -15.06 -2.02 -12.03
C LEU A 296 -13.71 -2.40 -12.64
N VAL A 297 -13.51 -1.99 -13.90
CA VAL A 297 -12.20 -1.98 -14.57
C VAL A 297 -11.86 -0.54 -14.92
N PHE A 298 -10.65 -0.10 -14.61
CA PHE A 298 -10.28 1.29 -14.82
C PHE A 298 -8.79 1.47 -15.09
N LYS A 299 -8.43 2.61 -15.69
CA LYS A 299 -7.05 3.04 -15.90
C LYS A 299 -6.69 4.26 -15.08
N GLY A 300 -5.49 4.22 -14.53
CA GLY A 300 -4.87 5.38 -13.90
C GLY A 300 -4.28 6.36 -14.92
N PRO A 301 -3.81 7.53 -14.46
CA PRO A 301 -3.20 8.54 -15.32
C PRO A 301 -2.00 8.08 -16.14
N ALA A 302 -1.30 7.02 -15.71
CA ALA A 302 -0.17 6.42 -16.41
C ALA A 302 -0.56 5.20 -17.28
N ASP A 303 -1.86 5.02 -17.56
CA ASP A 303 -2.45 3.88 -18.28
C ASP A 303 -2.24 2.51 -17.60
N ASP A 304 -1.79 2.47 -16.34
CA ASP A 304 -1.81 1.26 -15.52
C ASP A 304 -3.27 0.79 -15.32
N VAL A 305 -3.48 -0.52 -15.38
CA VAL A 305 -4.80 -1.17 -15.40
C VAL A 305 -5.12 -1.75 -14.04
N TYR A 306 -6.34 -1.48 -13.56
CA TYR A 306 -6.84 -1.91 -12.28
C TYR A 306 -8.15 -2.68 -12.45
N VAL A 307 -8.30 -3.77 -11.69
CA VAL A 307 -9.59 -4.40 -11.40
C VAL A 307 -9.98 -4.10 -9.96
N LEU A 308 -11.24 -3.73 -9.75
CA LEU A 308 -11.83 -3.47 -8.44
C LEU A 308 -12.84 -4.55 -8.10
N GLU A 309 -12.79 -5.03 -6.86
CA GLU A 309 -13.90 -5.71 -6.21
C GLU A 309 -14.40 -4.86 -5.04
N VAL A 310 -15.68 -4.58 -5.01
CA VAL A 310 -16.39 -3.77 -4.03
C VAL A 310 -17.07 -4.68 -3.00
N LYS A 311 -16.87 -4.39 -1.72
CA LYS A 311 -17.45 -5.15 -0.60
C LYS A 311 -18.04 -4.20 0.44
N HIS A 312 -19.13 -4.63 1.08
CA HIS A 312 -19.57 -4.03 2.35
C HIS A 312 -18.78 -4.63 3.50
N ALA A 313 -17.99 -3.82 4.20
CA ALA A 313 -17.19 -4.27 5.33
C ALA A 313 -18.09 -4.44 6.57
N LYS A 314 -18.16 -5.65 7.11
CA LYS A 314 -18.89 -5.96 8.34
C LYS A 314 -17.91 -5.98 9.50
N SER A 315 -18.18 -5.20 10.55
CA SER A 315 -17.33 -5.13 11.76
C SER A 315 -15.85 -4.86 11.47
N GLY A 316 -15.56 -4.02 10.46
CA GLY A 316 -14.19 -3.66 10.09
C GLY A 316 -13.40 -4.75 9.36
N SER A 317 -14.06 -5.78 8.82
CA SER A 317 -13.44 -6.85 8.05
C SER A 317 -14.20 -7.16 6.76
N THR A 318 -13.50 -7.74 5.79
CA THR A 318 -14.07 -8.29 4.54
C THR A 318 -13.32 -9.57 4.15
N SER A 319 -13.85 -10.32 3.20
CA SER A 319 -13.17 -11.50 2.66
C SER A 319 -13.44 -11.67 1.17
N MET A 320 -12.48 -12.28 0.49
CA MET A 320 -12.66 -12.73 -0.89
C MET A 320 -13.44 -14.05 -0.89
N ALA A 321 -14.43 -14.17 -1.77
CA ALA A 321 -15.15 -15.44 -1.92
C ALA A 321 -14.25 -16.48 -2.61
N LYS A 322 -14.35 -17.75 -2.18
CA LYS A 322 -13.69 -18.86 -2.87
C LYS A 322 -14.58 -19.38 -4.00
N VAL A 323 -14.09 -19.29 -5.23
CA VAL A 323 -14.74 -19.72 -6.46
C VAL A 323 -13.87 -20.80 -7.10
N ASN A 324 -14.11 -22.05 -6.65
CA ASN A 324 -13.34 -23.27 -6.91
C ASN A 324 -12.49 -23.26 -8.20
N PRO A 325 -11.15 -23.43 -8.12
CA PRO A 325 -10.33 -23.63 -6.91
C PRO A 325 -9.85 -22.34 -6.23
N ASP A 326 -10.06 -21.17 -6.84
CA ASP A 326 -9.38 -19.93 -6.45
C ASP A 326 -10.29 -18.96 -5.72
N TYR A 327 -9.73 -18.10 -4.89
CA TYR A 327 -10.37 -16.90 -4.38
C TYR A 327 -10.54 -15.85 -5.48
N GLN A 328 -11.60 -15.04 -5.33
CA GLN A 328 -11.77 -13.83 -6.13
C GLN A 328 -10.49 -12.98 -6.10
N MET A 329 -10.18 -12.34 -7.23
CA MET A 329 -8.96 -11.57 -7.46
C MET A 329 -7.65 -12.39 -7.54
N GLU A 330 -7.66 -13.71 -7.43
CA GLU A 330 -6.49 -14.50 -7.86
C GLU A 330 -6.32 -14.48 -9.39
N ASP A 331 -5.10 -14.64 -9.91
CA ASP A 331 -4.87 -14.66 -11.37
C ASP A 331 -5.69 -15.75 -12.08
N GLY A 332 -5.81 -16.93 -11.46
CA GLY A 332 -6.65 -18.01 -11.99
C GLY A 332 -8.15 -17.69 -11.98
N TRP A 333 -8.61 -16.91 -11.00
CA TRP A 333 -9.98 -16.41 -10.98
C TRP A 333 -10.20 -15.37 -12.08
N VAL A 334 -9.28 -14.41 -12.24
CA VAL A 334 -9.34 -13.40 -13.31
C VAL A 334 -9.37 -14.10 -14.67
N ALA A 335 -8.51 -15.09 -14.90
CA ALA A 335 -8.49 -15.86 -16.15
C ALA A 335 -9.82 -16.59 -16.42
N ARG A 336 -10.50 -17.12 -15.39
CA ARG A 336 -11.83 -17.73 -15.53
C ARG A 336 -12.93 -16.72 -15.81
N VAL A 337 -12.84 -15.52 -15.24
CA VAL A 337 -13.77 -14.43 -15.56
C VAL A 337 -13.60 -14.05 -17.03
N LEU A 338 -12.36 -13.89 -17.49
CA LEU A 338 -12.06 -13.59 -18.90
C LEU A 338 -12.48 -14.72 -19.86
N SER A 339 -12.42 -16.00 -19.46
CA SER A 339 -12.89 -17.08 -20.33
C SER A 339 -14.42 -17.10 -20.53
N ARG A 340 -15.16 -16.23 -19.83
CA ARG A 340 -16.61 -16.06 -19.93
C ARG A 340 -16.99 -14.72 -20.59
N LEU A 341 -16.03 -14.06 -21.22
CA LEU A 341 -16.23 -12.83 -21.98
C LEU A 341 -17.40 -12.99 -22.96
N ASP A 342 -18.35 -12.07 -22.90
CA ASP A 342 -19.37 -11.94 -23.93
C ASP A 342 -18.71 -11.47 -25.24
N ALA A 343 -19.18 -12.00 -26.38
CA ALA A 343 -18.62 -11.67 -27.70
C ALA A 343 -18.68 -10.16 -28.04
N ASN A 344 -19.51 -9.41 -27.32
CA ASN A 344 -19.68 -7.96 -27.47
C ASN A 344 -19.03 -7.15 -26.33
N ASP A 345 -18.06 -7.71 -25.58
CA ASP A 345 -17.38 -6.97 -24.52
C ASP A 345 -16.82 -5.62 -25.05
N PRO A 346 -17.17 -4.48 -24.44
CA PRO A 346 -16.76 -3.16 -24.93
C PRO A 346 -15.25 -2.86 -24.81
N GLY A 347 -14.44 -3.75 -24.22
CA GLY A 347 -12.98 -3.66 -24.21
C GLY A 347 -12.30 -3.87 -22.85
N ALA A 348 -13.06 -3.94 -21.75
CA ALA A 348 -12.51 -4.22 -20.41
C ALA A 348 -11.78 -5.58 -20.36
N GLY A 349 -12.36 -6.61 -20.98
CA GLY A 349 -11.78 -7.95 -21.06
C GLY A 349 -10.38 -7.96 -21.65
N GLN A 350 -10.23 -7.39 -22.84
CA GLN A 350 -8.96 -7.34 -23.56
C GLN A 350 -7.89 -6.58 -22.78
N VAL A 351 -8.25 -5.46 -22.15
CA VAL A 351 -7.31 -4.65 -21.38
C VAL A 351 -6.84 -5.38 -20.12
N VAL A 352 -7.75 -6.10 -19.44
CA VAL A 352 -7.41 -6.93 -18.27
C VAL A 352 -6.57 -8.13 -18.67
N GLU A 353 -6.91 -8.81 -19.76
CA GLU A 353 -6.14 -9.95 -20.29
C GLU A 353 -4.70 -9.56 -20.61
N GLU A 354 -4.50 -8.45 -21.32
CA GLU A 354 -3.16 -7.99 -21.67
C GLU A 354 -2.35 -7.55 -20.44
N ALA A 355 -2.99 -6.87 -19.48
CA ALA A 355 -2.35 -6.49 -18.23
C ALA A 355 -1.97 -7.74 -17.40
N LEU A 356 -2.85 -8.73 -17.32
CA LEU A 356 -2.60 -10.00 -16.63
C LEU A 356 -1.43 -10.76 -17.27
N ARG A 357 -1.43 -10.87 -18.60
CA ARG A 357 -0.38 -11.54 -19.37
C ARG A 357 1.00 -10.89 -19.16
N ARG A 358 1.03 -9.56 -19.03
CA ARG A 358 2.24 -8.80 -18.71
C ARG A 358 2.60 -8.82 -17.21
N GLN A 359 1.79 -9.48 -16.37
CA GLN A 359 1.89 -9.45 -14.91
C GLN A 359 1.86 -8.03 -14.33
N ARG A 360 1.12 -7.14 -15.01
CA ARG A 360 0.97 -5.71 -14.74
C ARG A 360 -0.45 -5.31 -14.33
N LEU A 361 -1.31 -6.30 -14.04
CA LEU A 361 -2.67 -6.07 -13.56
C LEU A 361 -2.68 -5.77 -12.06
N PHE A 362 -3.11 -4.57 -11.68
CA PHE A 362 -3.31 -4.21 -10.29
C PHE A 362 -4.69 -4.64 -9.81
N LYS A 363 -4.75 -5.09 -8.56
CA LYS A 363 -5.98 -5.57 -7.91
C LYS A 363 -6.30 -4.68 -6.73
N VAL A 364 -7.53 -4.21 -6.68
CA VAL A 364 -7.99 -3.24 -5.70
C VAL A 364 -9.24 -3.76 -5.02
N ILE A 365 -9.35 -3.53 -3.71
CA ILE A 365 -10.59 -3.72 -2.96
C ILE A 365 -11.17 -2.36 -2.60
N GLY A 366 -12.47 -2.19 -2.85
CA GLY A 366 -13.28 -1.11 -2.31
C GLY A 366 -14.10 -1.60 -1.13
N ALA A 367 -13.70 -1.26 0.09
CA ALA A 367 -14.42 -1.63 1.31
C ALA A 367 -15.28 -0.46 1.82
N THR A 368 -16.60 -0.62 1.75
CA THR A 368 -17.55 0.38 2.26
C THR A 368 -17.88 0.07 3.72
N LEU A 369 -17.50 0.97 4.62
CA LEU A 369 -17.77 0.86 6.05
C LEU A 369 -19.25 1.13 6.37
N PRO A 370 -19.75 0.75 7.57
CA PRO A 370 -21.14 0.97 7.96
C PRO A 370 -21.60 2.44 7.93
N ASP A 371 -20.70 3.39 8.14
CA ASP A 371 -20.96 4.84 8.05
C ASP A 371 -20.99 5.37 6.60
N GLY A 372 -20.68 4.50 5.65
CA GLY A 372 -20.56 4.78 4.22
C GLY A 372 -19.21 5.34 3.79
N LYS A 373 -18.19 5.34 4.66
CA LYS A 373 -16.82 5.63 4.27
C LYS A 373 -16.31 4.59 3.26
N LEU A 374 -15.77 5.07 2.15
CA LEU A 374 -15.13 4.24 1.13
C LEU A 374 -13.65 4.08 1.48
N VAL A 375 -13.16 2.85 1.46
CA VAL A 375 -11.75 2.53 1.71
C VAL A 375 -11.23 1.72 0.54
N LEU A 376 -10.38 2.32 -0.29
CA LEU A 376 -9.76 1.62 -1.42
C LEU A 376 -8.32 1.24 -1.07
N PHE A 377 -7.92 0.02 -1.39
CA PHE A 377 -6.55 -0.45 -1.17
C PHE A 377 -6.14 -1.50 -2.17
N LYS A 378 -4.85 -1.51 -2.53
CA LYS A 378 -4.27 -2.58 -3.37
C LYS A 378 -4.16 -3.88 -2.58
N ILE A 379 -4.34 -4.99 -3.27
CA ILE A 379 -4.14 -6.33 -2.70
C ILE A 379 -3.15 -7.17 -3.51
N ASP A 380 -2.42 -8.03 -2.81
CA ASP A 380 -1.61 -9.10 -3.39
C ASP A 380 -2.16 -10.46 -2.93
N MET A 381 -2.81 -11.15 -3.87
CA MET A 381 -3.42 -12.45 -3.61
C MET A 381 -2.42 -13.61 -3.60
N SER A 382 -1.15 -13.40 -3.95
CA SER A 382 -0.13 -14.46 -3.95
C SER A 382 0.05 -15.10 -2.57
N ALA A 383 -0.20 -14.34 -1.50
CA ALA A 383 -0.08 -14.80 -0.12
C ALA A 383 -1.16 -15.81 0.31
N VAL A 384 -2.29 -15.90 -0.42
CA VAL A 384 -3.41 -16.78 -0.06
C VAL A 384 -3.04 -18.26 -0.24
N ARG A 385 -2.06 -18.56 -1.12
CA ARG A 385 -1.54 -19.91 -1.35
C ARG A 385 -0.22 -20.23 -0.64
N ALA A 386 0.41 -19.24 -0.02
CA ALA A 386 1.76 -19.35 0.58
C ALA A 386 1.74 -20.00 1.95
#